data_AF-A0A7C4DGV4-F1
#
_entry.id   AF-A0A7C4DGV4-F1
#
_cell.length_a   1.000
_cell.length_b   1.000
_cell.length_c   1.000
_cell.angle_alpha   90.00
_cell.angle_beta   90.00
_cell.angle_gamma   90.00
#
_symmetry.space_group_name_H-M   'P 1'
#
loop_
_entity.id
_entity.type
_entity.pdbx_description
1 polymer ?
#
loop_
_entity_poly.entity_id
_entity_poly.type
_entity_poly.pdbx_seq_one_letter_code
_entity_poly.pdbx_strand_id
1 'polypeptide(L)'
;MRRTFFILSITFAVVAVLAQYQSVISFFEYFYNRPFKHLSNDQLRVEIAAAEGVLGMLNSRALAVGARPAAPGNAQALRDSLSAAGKADNRLQQLRTELVFRVDRQRYLLIGGMVVAFMVFFHYFRAVYLSSRPGEGERERSRVRLAREQRESNLARERAILAERLGRLDPRLTRVEVGKSDYRHVTELLGRPETTGQECGAFTLTYVFDSMIVPAGETAAVAERVPVSIVLRAGAVSEIRIEPAGPARTISQTA
;
A
#
# COMPACT_ATOMS: atom_id res chain seq x y z
N MET A 1 -0.49 -40.65 12.89
CA MET A 1 0.02 -39.67 11.91
C MET A 1 -0.36 -38.21 12.20
N ARG A 2 -1.57 -37.88 12.72
CA ARG A 2 -1.96 -36.47 12.98
C ARG A 2 -1.13 -35.73 14.04
N ARG A 3 -0.70 -36.40 15.12
CA ARG A 3 0.10 -35.77 16.20
C ARG A 3 1.52 -35.40 15.77
N THR A 4 2.17 -36.23 14.95
CA THR A 4 3.51 -35.97 14.44
C THR A 4 3.53 -34.80 13.47
N PHE A 5 2.53 -34.69 12.58
CA PHE A 5 2.37 -33.53 11.70
C PHE A 5 2.13 -32.23 12.47
N PHE A 6 1.36 -32.28 13.56
CA PHE A 6 1.09 -31.11 14.41
C PHE A 6 2.36 -30.59 15.10
N ILE A 7 3.18 -31.49 15.65
CA ILE A 7 4.45 -31.13 16.29
C ILE A 7 5.41 -30.54 15.26
N LEU A 8 5.57 -31.18 14.09
CA LEU A 8 6.42 -30.67 13.00
C LEU A 8 5.98 -29.29 12.50
N SER A 9 4.68 -29.04 12.39
CA SER A 9 4.16 -27.73 11.98
C SER A 9 4.44 -26.64 13.02
N ILE A 10 4.37 -26.98 14.31
CA ILE A 10 4.71 -26.03 15.39
C ILE A 10 6.21 -25.74 15.38
N THR A 11 7.05 -26.77 15.26
CA THR A 11 8.50 -26.60 15.19
C THR A 11 8.90 -25.74 13.99
N PHE A 12 8.29 -25.97 12.83
CA PHE A 12 8.54 -25.16 11.63
C PHE A 12 8.09 -23.70 11.80
N ALA A 13 6.92 -23.46 12.42
CA ALA A 13 6.45 -22.12 12.70
C ALA A 13 7.36 -21.37 13.70
N VAL A 14 7.85 -22.05 14.74
CA VAL A 14 8.80 -21.48 15.71
C VAL A 14 10.14 -21.16 15.05
N VAL A 15 10.66 -22.05 14.20
CA VAL A 15 11.90 -21.80 13.44
C VAL A 15 11.73 -20.65 12.45
N ALA A 16 10.59 -20.56 11.75
CA ALA A 16 10.30 -19.45 10.84
C ALA A 16 10.22 -18.11 11.58
N VAL A 17 9.54 -18.07 12.73
CA VAL A 17 9.48 -16.87 13.58
C VAL A 17 10.86 -16.49 14.11
N LEU A 18 11.68 -17.45 14.54
CA LEU A 18 13.06 -17.20 14.99
C LEU A 18 13.95 -16.67 13.85
N ALA A 19 13.85 -17.24 12.64
CA ALA A 19 14.57 -16.77 11.46
C ALA A 19 14.13 -15.36 11.04
N GLN A 20 12.83 -15.07 11.13
CA GLN A 20 12.29 -13.74 10.89
C GLN A 20 12.74 -12.75 11.97
N TYR A 21 12.84 -13.18 13.22
CA TYR A 21 13.43 -12.40 14.32
C TYR A 21 14.90 -12.10 14.07
N GLN A 22 15.67 -13.08 13.59
CA GLN A 22 17.09 -12.92 13.28
C GLN A 22 17.31 -11.95 12.12
N SER A 23 16.48 -12.02 11.07
CA SER A 23 16.53 -11.04 9.96
C SER A 23 16.09 -9.63 10.37
N VAL A 24 15.14 -9.50 11.30
CA VAL A 24 14.76 -8.20 11.88
C VAL A 24 15.90 -7.65 12.74
N ILE A 25 16.51 -8.47 13.59
CA ILE A 25 17.69 -8.08 14.39
C ILE A 25 18.84 -7.66 13.47
N SER A 26 19.16 -8.44 12.43
CA SER A 26 20.21 -8.09 11.46
C SER A 26 19.87 -6.86 10.63
N PHE A 27 18.59 -6.62 10.31
CA PHE A 27 18.14 -5.39 9.66
C PHE A 27 18.33 -4.17 10.58
N PHE A 28 18.00 -4.31 11.86
CA PHE A 28 18.24 -3.27 12.86
C PHE A 28 19.74 -3.10 13.17
N GLU A 29 20.55 -4.14 13.17
CA GLU A 29 22.02 -4.02 13.32
C GLU A 29 22.63 -3.34 12.09
N TYR A 30 22.26 -3.75 10.87
CA TYR A 30 22.80 -3.17 9.63
C TYR A 30 22.48 -1.69 9.47
N PHE A 31 21.25 -1.26 9.78
CA PHE A 31 20.87 0.15 9.67
C PHE A 31 21.36 1.01 10.83
N TYR A 32 21.59 0.45 12.02
CA TYR A 32 21.84 1.22 13.24
C TYR A 32 23.21 1.00 13.91
N ASN A 33 24.13 0.22 13.32
CA ASN A 33 25.56 0.12 13.70
C ASN A 33 26.49 1.11 12.95
N ARG A 34 26.01 2.30 12.57
CA ARG A 34 26.97 3.39 12.27
C ARG A 34 27.75 3.75 13.54
N PRO A 35 29.05 4.07 13.42
CA PRO A 35 29.95 4.15 14.57
C PRO A 35 29.68 5.44 15.35
N PHE A 36 28.82 5.37 16.37
CA PHE A 36 28.78 6.36 17.44
C PHE A 36 29.66 5.86 18.60
N LYS A 37 30.64 6.67 19.01
CA LYS A 37 31.63 6.32 20.03
C LYS A 37 30.98 5.86 21.35
N HIS A 38 31.65 4.91 22.00
CA HIS A 38 31.22 4.13 23.16
C HIS A 38 31.13 4.93 24.47
N LEU A 39 30.14 5.79 24.63
CA LEU A 39 29.75 6.34 25.93
C LEU A 39 28.44 5.70 26.39
N SER A 40 28.38 5.17 27.61
CA SER A 40 27.14 4.67 28.23
C SER A 40 26.17 5.83 28.52
N ASN A 41 24.87 5.56 28.67
CA ASN A 41 23.90 6.62 28.97
C ASN A 41 24.24 7.38 30.27
N ASP A 42 24.82 6.70 31.26
CA ASP A 42 25.26 7.32 32.50
C ASP A 42 26.49 8.21 32.29
N GLN A 43 27.45 7.78 31.47
CA GLN A 43 28.59 8.60 31.09
C GLN A 43 28.16 9.84 30.30
N LEU A 44 27.16 9.71 29.42
CA LEU A 44 26.62 10.83 28.64
C LEU A 44 25.91 11.85 29.53
N ARG A 45 25.19 11.41 30.57
CA ARG A 45 24.57 12.29 31.57
C ARG A 45 25.61 13.02 32.42
N VAL A 46 26.70 12.33 32.80
CA VAL A 46 27.82 12.93 33.53
C VAL A 46 28.56 13.96 32.67
N GLU A 47 28.80 13.67 31.39
CA GLU A 47 29.41 14.63 30.46
C GLU A 47 28.52 15.85 30.20
N ILE A 48 27.20 15.67 30.09
CA ILE A 48 26.25 16.79 29.98
C ILE A 48 26.32 17.66 31.24
N ALA A 49 26.28 17.08 32.44
CA ALA A 49 26.36 17.83 33.69
C ALA A 49 27.71 18.57 33.83
N ALA A 50 28.82 17.95 33.40
CA ALA A 50 30.13 18.58 33.39
C ALA A 50 30.20 19.74 32.40
N ALA A 51 29.64 19.58 31.20
CA ALA A 51 29.57 20.63 30.19
C ALA A 51 28.69 21.82 30.63
N GLU A 52 27.55 21.57 31.29
CA GLU A 52 26.71 22.62 31.89
C GLU A 52 27.46 23.39 32.99
N GLY A 53 28.22 22.69 33.84
CA GLY A 53 29.07 23.31 34.86
C GLY A 53 30.16 24.21 34.27
N VAL A 54 30.83 23.76 33.21
CA VAL A 54 31.82 24.58 32.49
C VAL A 54 31.17 25.80 31.84
N LEU A 55 29.99 25.65 31.24
CA LEU A 55 29.24 26.77 30.65
C LEU A 55 28.87 27.82 31.71
N GLY A 56 28.40 27.38 32.89
CA GLY A 56 28.10 28.26 34.02
C GLY A 56 29.33 28.99 34.56
N MET A 57 30.48 28.32 34.61
CA MET A 57 31.74 28.93 35.04
C MET A 57 32.25 29.98 34.02
N LEU A 58 32.11 29.70 32.73
CA LEU A 58 32.51 30.65 31.67
C LEU A 58 31.59 31.88 31.63
N ASN A 59 30.28 31.69 31.80
CA ASN A 59 29.32 32.80 31.85
C ASN A 59 29.53 33.69 33.08
N SER A 60 29.77 33.10 34.26
CA SER A 60 30.07 33.87 35.48
C SER A 60 31.39 34.64 35.38
N ARG A 61 32.41 34.05 34.71
CA ARG A 61 33.68 34.74 34.43
C ARG A 61 33.52 35.88 33.44
N ALA A 62 32.72 35.71 32.39
CA ALA A 62 32.41 36.77 31.42
C ALA A 62 31.66 37.94 32.09
N LEU A 63 30.70 37.66 32.97
CA LEU A 63 30.00 38.65 33.79
C LEU A 63 30.94 39.41 34.73
N ALA A 64 31.86 38.71 35.40
CA ALA A 64 32.85 39.31 36.30
C ALA A 64 33.87 40.20 35.56
N VAL A 65 34.24 39.85 34.33
CA VAL A 65 35.14 40.65 33.48
C VAL A 65 34.41 41.87 32.90
N GLY A 66 33.13 41.73 32.52
CA GLY A 66 32.30 42.83 32.04
C GLY A 66 31.97 43.89 33.09
N ALA A 67 32.04 43.54 34.38
CA ALA A 67 31.81 44.47 35.50
C ALA A 67 33.04 45.33 35.88
N ARG A 68 34.22 45.13 35.26
CA ARG A 68 35.44 45.90 35.54
C ARG A 68 35.71 46.97 34.46
N PRO A 69 36.18 48.18 34.81
CA PRO A 69 36.45 49.24 33.85
C PRO A 69 37.50 48.83 32.81
N ALA A 70 37.29 49.30 31.59
CA ALA A 70 37.90 48.84 30.35
C ALA A 70 39.43 49.01 30.30
N ALA A 71 40.17 47.98 30.72
CA ALA A 71 41.56 47.79 30.31
C ALA A 71 41.60 46.99 29.00
N PRO A 72 42.49 47.30 28.04
CA PRO A 72 42.54 46.64 26.73
C PRO A 72 42.77 45.12 26.81
N GLY A 73 43.42 44.61 27.87
CA GLY A 73 43.56 43.17 28.13
C GLY A 73 42.25 42.45 28.46
N ASN A 74 41.24 43.16 28.98
CA ASN A 74 39.97 42.57 29.38
C ASN A 74 39.06 42.26 28.18
N ALA A 75 39.18 43.03 27.09
CA ALA A 75 38.39 42.82 25.88
C ALA A 75 38.77 41.51 25.15
N GLN A 76 40.07 41.19 25.12
CA GLN A 76 40.54 39.94 24.52
C GLN A 76 40.16 38.72 25.38
N ALA A 77 40.34 38.81 26.70
CA ALA A 77 39.94 37.76 27.63
C ALA A 77 38.42 37.48 27.60
N LEU A 78 37.61 38.52 27.40
CA LEU A 78 36.16 38.40 27.23
C LEU A 78 35.80 37.69 25.91
N ARG A 79 36.46 38.07 24.80
CA ARG A 79 36.26 37.44 23.49
C ARG A 79 36.62 35.95 23.50
N ASP A 80 37.75 35.60 24.14
CA ASP A 80 38.18 34.20 24.26
C ASP A 80 37.22 33.38 25.13
N SER A 81 36.71 33.98 26.22
CA SER A 81 35.71 33.34 27.09
C SER A 81 34.37 33.11 26.38
N LEU A 82 33.91 34.08 25.57
CA LEU A 82 32.69 33.95 24.77
C LEU A 82 32.85 32.92 23.64
N SER A 83 34.01 32.84 23.00
CA SER A 83 34.31 31.81 21.99
C SER A 83 34.33 30.41 22.61
N ALA A 84 34.95 30.26 23.79
CA ALA A 84 34.95 29.00 24.54
C ALA A 84 33.53 28.60 24.99
N ALA A 85 32.73 29.56 25.45
CA ALA A 85 31.33 29.32 25.82
C ALA A 85 30.50 28.86 24.61
N GLY A 86 30.66 29.48 23.43
CA GLY A 86 29.98 29.04 22.21
C GLY A 86 30.37 27.63 21.75
N LYS A 87 31.65 27.25 21.90
CA LYS A 87 32.10 25.87 21.60
C LYS A 87 31.52 24.86 22.59
N ALA A 88 31.44 25.22 23.87
CA ALA A 88 30.85 24.36 24.90
C ALA A 88 29.33 24.21 24.74
N ASP A 89 28.63 25.27 24.32
CA ASP A 89 27.18 25.22 24.06
C ASP A 89 26.86 24.34 22.84
N ASN A 90 27.62 24.48 21.75
CA ASN A 90 27.51 23.60 20.58
C ASN A 90 27.76 22.12 20.95
N ARG A 91 28.73 21.86 21.83
CA ARG A 91 29.01 20.50 22.31
C ARG A 91 27.88 19.97 23.19
N LEU A 92 27.30 20.81 24.04
CA LEU A 92 26.14 20.47 24.88
C LEU A 92 24.92 20.11 24.02
N GLN A 93 24.63 20.93 23.00
CA GLN A 93 23.54 20.65 22.07
C GLN A 93 23.77 19.31 21.35
N GLN A 94 24.98 19.04 20.89
CA GLN A 94 25.33 17.77 20.25
C GLN A 94 25.08 16.56 21.17
N LEU A 95 25.50 16.64 22.45
CA LEU A 95 25.28 15.57 23.43
C LEU A 95 23.80 15.38 23.78
N ARG A 96 23.03 16.47 23.89
CA ARG A 96 21.58 16.41 24.14
C ARG A 96 20.84 15.75 22.99
N THR A 97 21.17 16.10 21.75
CA THR A 97 20.57 15.46 20.56
C THR A 97 20.89 13.97 20.51
N GLU A 98 22.12 13.57 20.86
CA GLU A 98 22.51 12.16 20.92
C GLU A 98 21.75 11.38 22.01
N LEU A 99 21.53 11.98 23.18
CA LEU A 99 20.78 11.35 24.26
C LEU A 99 19.30 11.13 23.89
N VAL A 100 18.65 12.14 23.31
CA VAL A 100 17.24 12.06 22.87
C VAL A 100 17.09 10.96 21.82
N PHE A 101 17.98 10.93 20.83
CA PHE A 101 17.95 9.91 19.78
C PHE A 101 18.10 8.48 20.34
N ARG A 102 18.95 8.27 21.35
CA ARG A 102 19.11 6.95 21.99
C ARG A 102 17.89 6.53 22.81
N VAL A 103 17.28 7.45 23.54
CA VAL A 103 16.07 7.17 24.34
C VAL A 103 14.88 6.85 23.43
N ASP A 104 14.70 7.61 22.35
CA ASP A 104 13.65 7.35 21.38
C ASP A 104 13.88 6.03 20.65
N ARG A 105 15.13 5.69 20.29
CA ARG A 105 15.49 4.39 19.71
C ARG A 105 15.05 3.21 20.59
N GLN A 106 15.25 3.29 21.91
CA GLN A 106 14.82 2.22 22.83
C GLN A 106 13.30 2.11 22.90
N ARG A 107 12.59 3.24 22.90
CA ARG A 107 11.12 3.26 22.90
C ARG A 107 10.53 2.65 21.63
N TYR A 108 11.08 2.99 20.46
CA TYR A 108 10.62 2.43 19.18
C TYR A 108 10.87 0.93 19.07
N LEU A 109 12.00 0.42 19.57
CA LEU A 109 12.27 -1.01 19.60
C LEU A 109 11.30 -1.76 20.52
N LEU A 110 10.98 -1.20 21.69
CA LEU A 110 10.03 -1.80 22.63
C LEU A 110 8.61 -1.84 22.03
N ILE A 111 8.15 -0.72 21.47
CA ILE A 111 6.82 -0.61 20.85
C ILE A 111 6.73 -1.53 19.63
N GLY A 112 7.75 -1.52 18.75
CA GLY A 112 7.81 -2.39 17.58
C GLY A 112 7.79 -3.87 17.97
N GLY A 113 8.55 -4.26 19.00
CA GLY A 113 8.54 -5.61 19.55
C GLY A 113 7.17 -6.03 20.09
N MET A 114 6.48 -5.14 20.83
CA MET A 114 5.13 -5.40 21.34
C MET A 114 4.10 -5.59 20.23
N VAL A 115 4.14 -4.79 19.16
CA VAL A 115 3.20 -4.90 18.03
C VAL A 115 3.39 -6.24 17.32
N VAL A 116 4.64 -6.64 17.04
CA VAL A 116 4.94 -7.92 16.39
C VAL A 116 4.48 -9.09 17.27
N ALA A 117 4.78 -9.05 18.57
CA ALA A 117 4.32 -10.07 19.52
C ALA A 117 2.79 -10.18 19.57
N PHE A 118 2.09 -9.05 19.52
CA PHE A 118 0.63 -9.02 19.49
C PHE A 118 0.06 -9.61 18.20
N MET A 119 0.63 -9.29 17.03
CA MET A 119 0.18 -9.87 15.75
C MET A 119 0.37 -11.39 15.72
N VAL A 120 1.51 -11.89 16.21
CA VAL A 120 1.80 -13.33 16.31
C VAL A 120 0.80 -13.99 17.27
N PHE A 121 0.57 -13.41 18.45
CA PHE A 121 -0.42 -13.91 19.40
C PHE A 121 -1.83 -13.95 18.81
N PHE A 122 -2.25 -12.90 18.10
CA PHE A 122 -3.56 -12.82 17.46
C PHE A 122 -3.74 -13.88 16.37
N HIS A 123 -2.72 -14.10 15.52
CA HIS A 123 -2.76 -15.16 14.51
C HIS A 123 -2.79 -16.55 15.12
N TYR A 124 -2.00 -16.79 16.17
CA TYR A 124 -2.03 -18.05 16.92
C TYR A 124 -3.41 -18.29 17.53
N PHE A 125 -3.96 -17.30 18.24
CA PHE A 125 -5.26 -17.41 18.88
C PHE A 125 -6.37 -17.61 17.85
N ARG A 126 -6.33 -16.91 16.72
CA ARG A 126 -7.26 -17.11 15.60
C ARG A 126 -7.17 -18.53 15.05
N ALA A 127 -5.97 -19.06 14.84
CA ALA A 127 -5.78 -20.42 14.33
C ALA A 127 -6.33 -21.47 15.32
N VAL A 128 -6.04 -21.31 16.61
CA VAL A 128 -6.54 -22.20 17.67
C VAL A 128 -8.06 -22.08 17.80
N TYR A 129 -8.60 -20.87 17.85
CA TYR A 129 -10.04 -20.63 17.97
C TYR A 129 -10.82 -21.20 16.78
N LEU A 130 -10.32 -21.02 15.56
CA LEU A 130 -10.91 -21.61 14.36
C LEU A 130 -10.79 -23.14 14.33
N SER A 131 -9.74 -23.71 14.93
CA SER A 131 -9.59 -25.18 15.04
C SER A 131 -10.50 -25.82 16.09
N SER A 132 -10.97 -25.04 17.08
CA SER A 132 -11.77 -25.53 18.21
C SER A 132 -13.29 -25.54 17.97
N ARG A 133 -13.77 -25.05 16.82
CA ARG A 133 -15.20 -25.10 16.43
C ARG A 133 -15.42 -26.04 15.24
N PRO A 134 -15.56 -27.37 15.47
CA PRO A 134 -15.86 -28.30 14.40
C PRO A 134 -17.34 -28.14 14.01
N GLY A 135 -17.62 -27.37 12.96
CA GLY A 135 -18.96 -27.22 12.39
C GLY A 135 -19.23 -25.90 11.67
N GLU A 136 -18.52 -24.82 12.04
CA GLU A 136 -18.68 -23.52 11.34
C GLU A 136 -17.93 -23.51 10.00
N GLY A 137 -16.83 -24.24 9.87
CA GLY A 137 -16.08 -24.34 8.62
C GLY A 137 -16.86 -24.99 7.47
N GLU A 138 -17.76 -25.94 7.75
CA GLU A 138 -18.59 -26.56 6.71
C GLU A 138 -19.75 -25.67 6.29
N ARG A 139 -20.40 -24.96 7.23
CA ARG A 139 -21.44 -23.99 6.91
C ARG A 139 -20.90 -22.81 6.11
N GLU A 140 -19.71 -22.32 6.47
CA GLU A 140 -19.04 -21.25 5.73
C GLU A 140 -18.61 -21.72 4.34
N ARG A 141 -18.06 -22.93 4.21
CA ARG A 141 -17.73 -23.52 2.89
C ARG A 141 -18.95 -23.70 2.00
N SER A 142 -20.09 -24.13 2.56
CA SER A 142 -21.34 -24.26 1.81
C SER A 142 -21.90 -22.90 1.39
N ARG A 143 -21.82 -21.87 2.24
CA ARG A 143 -22.20 -20.50 1.87
C ARG A 143 -21.31 -19.91 0.79
N VAL A 144 -20.00 -20.13 0.87
CA VAL A 144 -19.05 -19.68 -0.15
C VAL A 144 -19.28 -20.41 -1.48
N ARG A 145 -19.60 -21.72 -1.44
CA ARG A 145 -19.97 -22.48 -2.64
C ARG A 145 -21.27 -21.96 -3.27
N LEU A 146 -22.33 -21.79 -2.48
CA LEU A 146 -23.60 -21.25 -2.97
C LEU A 146 -23.46 -19.83 -3.53
N ALA A 147 -22.69 -18.96 -2.85
CA ALA A 147 -22.43 -17.60 -3.33
C ALA A 147 -21.61 -17.61 -4.62
N ARG A 148 -20.67 -18.55 -4.78
CA ARG A 148 -19.90 -18.73 -6.01
C ARG A 148 -20.79 -19.22 -7.17
N GLU A 149 -21.58 -20.25 -6.94
CA GLU A 149 -22.53 -20.79 -7.94
C GLU A 149 -23.54 -19.72 -8.37
N GLN A 150 -24.04 -18.92 -7.43
CA GLN A 150 -24.96 -17.84 -7.73
C GLN A 150 -24.30 -16.70 -8.51
N ARG A 151 -23.04 -16.36 -8.22
CA ARG A 151 -22.26 -15.41 -9.03
C ARG A 151 -22.04 -15.93 -10.44
N GLU A 152 -21.65 -17.20 -10.59
CA GLU A 152 -21.44 -17.83 -11.90
C GLU A 152 -22.75 -17.88 -12.71
N SER A 153 -23.87 -18.18 -12.07
CA SER A 153 -25.21 -18.15 -12.68
C SER A 153 -25.63 -16.74 -13.11
N ASN A 154 -25.40 -15.73 -12.27
CA ASN A 154 -25.70 -14.35 -12.60
C ASN A 154 -24.85 -13.85 -13.77
N LEU A 155 -23.55 -14.16 -13.78
CA LEU A 155 -22.65 -13.84 -14.89
C LEU A 155 -23.06 -14.54 -16.19
N ALA A 156 -23.49 -15.81 -16.11
CA ALA A 156 -24.00 -16.53 -17.27
C ALA A 156 -25.29 -15.88 -17.83
N ARG A 157 -26.21 -15.43 -16.96
CA ARG A 157 -27.41 -14.70 -17.38
C ARG A 157 -27.08 -13.36 -18.02
N GLU A 158 -26.17 -12.59 -17.44
CA GLU A 158 -25.73 -11.31 -18.00
C GLU A 158 -25.07 -11.49 -19.37
N ARG A 159 -24.22 -12.50 -19.53
CA ARG A 159 -23.62 -12.85 -20.84
C ARG A 159 -24.66 -13.26 -21.87
N ALA A 160 -25.68 -14.01 -21.48
CA ALA A 160 -26.77 -14.39 -22.38
C ALA A 160 -27.58 -13.17 -22.84
N ILE A 161 -27.92 -12.27 -21.93
CA ILE A 161 -28.63 -11.02 -22.25
C ILE A 161 -27.79 -10.13 -23.18
N LEU A 162 -26.48 -10.02 -22.92
CA LEU A 162 -25.59 -9.25 -23.77
C LEU A 162 -25.47 -9.87 -25.16
N ALA A 163 -25.30 -11.20 -25.27
CA ALA A 163 -25.23 -11.90 -26.55
C ALA A 163 -26.51 -11.71 -27.38
N GLU A 164 -27.68 -11.75 -26.73
CA GLU A 164 -28.97 -11.47 -27.38
C GLU A 164 -29.03 -10.03 -27.89
N ARG A 165 -28.61 -9.05 -27.08
CA ARG A 165 -28.57 -7.64 -27.49
C ARG A 165 -27.60 -7.39 -28.64
N LEU A 166 -26.39 -7.94 -28.57
CA LEU A 166 -25.41 -7.83 -29.65
C LEU A 166 -25.94 -8.46 -30.93
N GLY A 167 -26.60 -9.63 -30.85
CA GLY A 167 -27.21 -10.29 -32.01
C GLY A 167 -28.37 -9.51 -32.65
N ARG A 168 -29.12 -8.74 -31.85
CA ARG A 168 -30.14 -7.82 -32.36
C ARG A 168 -29.55 -6.59 -33.06
N LEU A 169 -28.39 -6.11 -32.60
CA LEU A 169 -27.68 -4.98 -33.21
C LEU A 169 -27.01 -5.39 -34.52
N ASP A 170 -26.18 -6.43 -34.47
CA ASP A 170 -25.54 -7.02 -35.63
C ASP A 170 -25.16 -8.49 -35.32
N PRO A 171 -25.62 -9.48 -36.11
CA PRO A 171 -25.26 -10.88 -35.90
C PRO A 171 -23.75 -11.15 -35.86
N ARG A 172 -22.93 -10.32 -36.51
CA ARG A 172 -21.46 -10.45 -36.54
C ARG A 172 -20.81 -10.13 -35.19
N LEU A 173 -21.43 -9.28 -34.36
CA LEU A 173 -20.93 -8.97 -33.02
C LEU A 173 -20.92 -10.20 -32.11
N THR A 174 -21.86 -11.14 -32.30
CA THR A 174 -21.90 -12.39 -31.52
C THR A 174 -20.71 -13.31 -31.79
N ARG A 175 -19.96 -13.07 -32.88
CA ARG A 175 -18.75 -13.82 -33.24
C ARG A 175 -17.49 -13.22 -32.63
N VAL A 176 -17.56 -12.02 -32.05
CA VAL A 176 -16.43 -11.40 -31.35
C VAL A 176 -16.34 -11.99 -29.95
N GLU A 177 -15.34 -12.84 -29.72
CA GLU A 177 -15.13 -13.52 -28.44
C GLU A 177 -14.04 -12.82 -27.62
N VAL A 178 -14.42 -12.40 -26.41
CA VAL A 178 -13.49 -11.85 -25.42
C VAL A 178 -12.41 -12.89 -25.09
N GLY A 179 -11.15 -12.49 -25.19
CA GLY A 179 -9.95 -13.30 -24.95
C GLY A 179 -9.46 -14.12 -26.16
N LYS A 180 -10.23 -14.20 -27.26
CA LYS A 180 -9.84 -14.96 -28.46
C LYS A 180 -9.74 -14.12 -29.72
N SER A 181 -10.61 -13.12 -29.86
CA SER A 181 -10.57 -12.21 -31.01
C SER A 181 -9.46 -11.18 -30.82
N ASP A 182 -8.70 -10.92 -31.89
CA ASP A 182 -7.70 -9.85 -31.95
C ASP A 182 -8.23 -8.66 -32.78
N TYR A 183 -7.44 -7.61 -32.90
CA TYR A 183 -7.81 -6.43 -33.69
C TYR A 183 -8.18 -6.79 -35.13
N ARG A 184 -7.37 -7.65 -35.76
CA ARG A 184 -7.55 -8.03 -37.16
C ARG A 184 -8.88 -8.75 -37.36
N HIS A 185 -9.17 -9.74 -36.52
CA HIS A 185 -10.41 -10.49 -36.54
C HIS A 185 -11.64 -9.60 -36.34
N VAL A 186 -11.57 -8.64 -35.41
CA VAL A 186 -12.67 -7.69 -35.18
C VAL A 186 -12.90 -6.81 -36.42
N THR A 187 -11.84 -6.26 -37.01
CA THR A 187 -11.96 -5.41 -38.20
C THR A 187 -12.37 -6.17 -39.46
N GLU A 188 -12.02 -7.45 -39.59
CA GLU A 188 -12.47 -8.30 -40.70
C GLU A 188 -13.98 -8.61 -40.60
N LEU A 189 -14.51 -8.76 -39.38
CA LEU A 189 -15.93 -9.02 -39.15
C LEU A 189 -16.79 -7.76 -39.26
N LEU A 190 -16.42 -6.71 -38.54
CA LEU A 190 -17.23 -5.49 -38.36
C LEU A 190 -16.84 -4.36 -39.31
N GLY A 191 -15.74 -4.51 -40.04
CA GLY A 191 -15.19 -3.45 -40.87
C GLY A 191 -14.45 -2.38 -40.06
N ARG A 192 -14.37 -1.19 -40.64
CA ARG A 192 -13.63 -0.07 -40.06
C ARG A 192 -14.43 0.53 -38.89
N PRO A 193 -13.82 0.68 -37.70
CA PRO A 193 -14.47 1.38 -36.57
C PRO A 193 -14.72 2.85 -36.92
N GLU A 194 -15.75 3.44 -36.32
CA GLU A 194 -16.03 4.88 -36.48
C GLU A 194 -14.96 5.72 -35.80
N THR A 195 -14.60 5.34 -34.58
CA THR A 195 -13.54 6.00 -33.81
C THR A 195 -12.65 4.98 -33.13
N THR A 196 -11.40 5.37 -32.93
CA THR A 196 -10.39 4.57 -32.21
C THR A 196 -9.75 5.43 -31.14
N GLY A 197 -9.60 4.89 -29.94
CA GLY A 197 -8.94 5.55 -28.81
C GLY A 197 -7.83 4.67 -28.23
N GLN A 198 -6.81 5.29 -27.64
CA GLN A 198 -5.78 4.56 -26.92
C GLN A 198 -5.51 5.24 -25.58
N GLU A 199 -5.69 4.50 -24.49
CA GLU A 199 -5.45 4.99 -23.13
C GLU A 199 -4.78 3.92 -22.29
N CYS A 200 -3.68 4.26 -21.62
CA CYS A 200 -3.02 3.42 -20.62
C CYS A 200 -2.80 1.95 -21.06
N GLY A 201 -2.36 1.75 -22.31
CA GLY A 201 -2.09 0.42 -22.86
C GLY A 201 -3.34 -0.38 -23.29
N ALA A 202 -4.53 0.21 -23.24
CA ALA A 202 -5.75 -0.30 -23.84
C ALA A 202 -6.02 0.42 -25.17
N PHE A 203 -6.46 -0.33 -26.17
CA PHE A 203 -6.87 0.18 -27.48
C PHE A 203 -8.37 -0.04 -27.65
N THR A 204 -9.14 1.02 -27.77
CA THR A 204 -10.61 0.98 -27.83
C THR A 204 -11.07 1.25 -29.25
N LEU A 205 -11.96 0.40 -29.76
CA LEU A 205 -12.66 0.55 -31.03
C LEU A 205 -14.12 0.87 -30.76
N THR A 206 -14.65 1.91 -31.36
CA THR A 206 -16.07 2.26 -31.22
C THR A 206 -16.77 2.10 -32.56
N TYR A 207 -17.86 1.35 -32.53
CA TYR A 207 -18.77 1.09 -33.65
C TYR A 207 -20.15 1.60 -33.27
N VAL A 208 -20.87 2.20 -34.20
CA VAL A 208 -22.26 2.64 -33.98
C VAL A 208 -23.17 1.81 -34.87
N PHE A 209 -24.17 1.20 -34.25
CA PHE A 209 -25.17 0.38 -34.93
C PHE A 209 -26.53 1.04 -34.83
N ASP A 210 -27.30 0.98 -35.92
CA ASP A 210 -28.69 1.43 -35.92
C ASP A 210 -29.59 0.31 -35.36
N SER A 211 -30.27 0.59 -34.25
CA SER A 211 -31.24 -0.31 -33.63
C SER A 211 -32.64 0.25 -33.81
N MET A 212 -33.58 -0.59 -34.25
CA MET A 212 -35.00 -0.23 -34.27
C MET A 212 -35.62 -0.63 -32.93
N ILE A 213 -35.96 0.35 -32.10
CA ILE A 213 -36.72 0.13 -30.87
C ILE A 213 -38.16 0.58 -31.11
N VAL A 214 -39.10 -0.29 -30.81
CA VAL A 214 -40.52 0.08 -30.70
C VAL A 214 -40.78 0.33 -29.22
N PRO A 215 -40.85 1.59 -28.76
CA PRO A 215 -41.14 1.89 -27.36
C PRO A 215 -42.53 1.37 -26.99
N ALA A 216 -42.68 0.91 -25.75
CA ALA A 216 -43.91 0.28 -25.29
C ALA A 216 -45.09 1.27 -25.37
N GLY A 217 -46.04 1.01 -26.28
CA GLY A 217 -47.23 1.83 -26.49
C GLY A 217 -47.24 2.64 -27.79
N GLU A 218 -46.17 2.60 -28.58
CA GLU A 218 -46.10 3.27 -29.88
C GLU A 218 -46.06 2.27 -31.04
N THR A 219 -46.63 2.65 -32.19
CA THR A 219 -46.62 1.85 -33.43
C THR A 219 -45.49 2.23 -34.38
N ALA A 220 -44.75 3.29 -34.06
CA ALA A 220 -43.62 3.77 -34.85
C ALA A 220 -42.30 3.28 -34.25
N ALA A 221 -41.46 2.65 -35.07
CA ALA A 221 -40.11 2.29 -34.69
C ALA A 221 -39.23 3.55 -34.71
N VAL A 222 -38.51 3.80 -33.62
CA VAL A 222 -37.49 4.85 -33.56
C VAL A 222 -36.14 4.20 -33.85
N ALA A 223 -35.40 4.76 -34.81
CA ALA A 223 -34.01 4.39 -35.05
C ALA A 223 -33.13 5.00 -33.96
N GLU A 224 -32.61 4.18 -33.06
CA GLU A 224 -31.65 4.56 -32.04
C GLU A 224 -30.25 4.16 -32.49
N ARG A 225 -29.29 5.09 -32.41
CA ARG A 225 -27.87 4.79 -32.61
C ARG A 225 -27.28 4.25 -31.33
N VAL A 226 -26.83 3.00 -31.37
CA VAL A 226 -26.25 2.30 -30.23
C VAL A 226 -24.74 2.18 -30.40
N PRO A 227 -23.95 2.96 -29.64
CA PRO A 227 -22.51 2.81 -29.60
C PRO A 227 -22.09 1.51 -28.88
N VAL A 228 -21.20 0.77 -29.53
CA VAL A 228 -20.56 -0.44 -29.01
C VAL A 228 -19.06 -0.21 -29.00
N SER A 229 -18.46 -0.32 -27.81
CA SER A 229 -17.03 -0.13 -27.58
C SER A 229 -16.35 -1.48 -27.32
N ILE A 230 -15.36 -1.82 -28.13
CA ILE A 230 -14.55 -3.04 -28.01
C ILE A 230 -13.15 -2.63 -27.53
N VAL A 231 -12.75 -3.10 -26.35
CA VAL A 231 -11.47 -2.76 -25.73
C VAL A 231 -10.50 -3.90 -25.91
N LEU A 232 -9.35 -3.62 -26.52
CA LEU A 232 -8.24 -4.54 -26.69
C LEU A 232 -7.12 -4.24 -25.70
N ARG A 233 -6.57 -5.28 -25.08
CA ARG A 233 -5.38 -5.21 -24.22
C ARG A 233 -4.41 -6.29 -24.67
N ALA A 234 -3.13 -5.92 -24.80
CA ALA A 234 -2.09 -6.82 -25.30
C ALA A 234 -2.44 -7.51 -26.63
N GLY A 235 -3.20 -6.84 -27.50
CA GLY A 235 -3.57 -7.34 -28.84
C GLY A 235 -4.85 -8.19 -28.89
N ALA A 236 -5.44 -8.56 -27.76
CA ALA A 236 -6.68 -9.34 -27.71
C ALA A 236 -7.85 -8.52 -27.17
N VAL A 237 -9.07 -8.82 -27.60
CA VAL A 237 -10.30 -8.26 -27.03
C VAL A 237 -10.38 -8.65 -25.56
N SER A 238 -10.37 -7.65 -24.70
CA SER A 238 -10.46 -7.78 -23.24
C SER A 238 -11.85 -7.45 -22.72
N GLU A 239 -12.58 -6.58 -23.43
CA GLU A 239 -13.91 -6.16 -23.01
C GLU A 239 -14.78 -5.73 -24.21
N ILE A 240 -16.08 -5.97 -24.13
CA ILE A 240 -17.09 -5.43 -25.05
C ILE A 240 -18.13 -4.68 -24.21
N ARG A 241 -18.43 -3.43 -24.57
CA ARG A 241 -19.39 -2.56 -23.88
C ARG A 241 -20.46 -2.10 -24.85
N ILE A 242 -21.72 -2.15 -24.42
CA ILE A 242 -22.81 -1.46 -25.10
C ILE A 242 -23.17 -0.24 -24.25
N GLU A 243 -23.03 0.94 -24.85
CA GLU A 243 -23.43 2.20 -24.24
C GLU A 243 -24.83 2.55 -24.77
N PRO A 244 -25.91 2.34 -23.99
CA PRO A 244 -27.24 2.74 -24.44
C PRO A 244 -27.35 4.27 -24.44
N ALA A 245 -28.12 4.83 -25.37
CA ALA A 245 -28.40 6.27 -25.40
C ALA A 245 -29.45 6.61 -24.32
N GLY A 246 -29.06 6.64 -23.04
CA GLY A 246 -29.97 7.00 -21.95
C GLY A 246 -29.53 6.50 -20.56
N PRO A 247 -30.37 6.65 -19.51
CA PRO A 247 -30.06 6.23 -18.13
C PRO A 247 -29.98 4.70 -17.94
N ALA A 248 -29.96 3.94 -19.02
CA ALA A 248 -29.85 2.48 -18.97
C ALA A 248 -28.42 2.08 -18.58
N ARG A 249 -28.32 1.05 -17.74
CA ARG A 249 -27.03 0.53 -17.25
C ARG A 249 -26.17 0.07 -18.41
N THR A 250 -24.93 0.55 -18.48
CA THR A 250 -23.88 -0.02 -19.32
C THR A 250 -23.75 -1.51 -19.00
N ILE A 251 -23.83 -2.35 -20.03
CA ILE A 251 -23.59 -3.80 -19.91
C ILE A 251 -22.24 -4.07 -20.55
N SER A 252 -21.35 -4.70 -19.78
CA SER A 252 -20.02 -5.07 -20.26
C SER A 252 -19.73 -6.55 -20.07
N GLN A 253 -18.93 -7.11 -20.98
CA GLN A 253 -18.37 -8.45 -20.86
C GLN A 253 -16.86 -8.34 -20.76
N THR A 254 -16.28 -8.79 -19.65
CA THR A 254 -14.83 -8.84 -19.44
C THR A 254 -14.32 -10.29 -19.48
N ALA A 255 -13.04 -10.43 -19.84
CA ALA A 255 -12.28 -11.68 -19.70
C ALA A 255 -12.13 -12.09 -18.22
#